data_AF-A0A2N3RBF5-F1
#
_entry.id   AF-A0A2N3RBF5-F1
#
_cell.length_a   1.000
_cell.length_b   1.000
_cell.length_c   1.000
_cell.angle_alpha   90.00
_cell.angle_beta   90.00
_cell.angle_gamma   90.00
#
_symmetry.space_group_name_H-M   'P 1'
#
loop_
_entity.id
_entity.type
_entity.pdbx_description
1 polymer ?
#
loop_
_entity_poly.entity_id
_entity_poly.type
_entity_poly.pdbx_seq_one_letter_code
_entity_poly.pdbx_strand_id
1 'polypeptide(L)'
;MLKEKDMEDFHDTVYFDDKSGSTTLDDVQSRVEETAGKVGIPIAFSRDQVKGGGLFSKTVDDCIVMCHPDHKKDYYNFCIYLSRQGNRVFIHIKVFGHSKQIKKEARSEAAKADRQGKELAYQLGSALGSGLRNIGKSKKKLEEEQEYYATLDDVFDQAF
;
A
#
# COMPACT_ATOMS: atom_id res chain seq x y z
N MET A 1 14.64 2.35 -8.45
CA MET A 1 14.48 0.90 -8.61
C MET A 1 14.32 0.25 -7.26
N LEU A 2 13.12 -0.24 -7.00
CA LEU A 2 12.68 -0.88 -5.77
C LEU A 2 12.95 -2.39 -5.82
N LYS A 3 12.85 -3.07 -4.68
CA LYS A 3 12.98 -4.53 -4.57
C LYS A 3 11.73 -5.11 -3.96
N GLU A 4 11.08 -6.01 -4.68
CA GLU A 4 9.80 -6.62 -4.27
C GLU A 4 9.88 -7.28 -2.88
N LYS A 5 11.00 -7.96 -2.60
CA LYS A 5 11.26 -8.65 -1.32
C LYS A 5 11.35 -7.73 -0.08
N ASP A 6 11.48 -6.43 -0.30
CA ASP A 6 11.56 -5.42 0.78
C ASP A 6 10.20 -4.72 0.96
N MET A 7 9.12 -5.30 0.40
CA MET A 7 7.76 -4.79 0.42
C MET A 7 6.81 -5.86 0.99
N GLU A 8 5.67 -5.41 1.48
CA GLU A 8 4.58 -6.27 1.94
C GLU A 8 3.35 -6.06 1.06
N ASP A 9 2.46 -7.05 0.99
CA ASP A 9 1.17 -6.87 0.31
C ASP A 9 0.29 -5.93 1.13
N PHE A 10 -0.23 -4.90 0.49
CA PHE A 10 -1.16 -3.96 1.13
C PHE A 10 -2.61 -4.38 0.91
N HIS A 11 -2.92 -4.75 -0.32
CA HIS A 11 -4.24 -5.17 -0.79
C HIS A 11 -4.10 -6.48 -1.54
N ASP A 12 -5.17 -7.27 -1.57
CA ASP A 12 -5.22 -8.51 -2.33
C ASP A 12 -4.85 -8.27 -3.80
N THR A 13 -4.14 -9.23 -4.40
CA THR A 13 -3.79 -9.14 -5.82
C THR A 13 -5.06 -9.19 -6.66
N VAL A 14 -5.36 -8.09 -7.34
CA VAL A 14 -6.48 -7.99 -8.27
C VAL A 14 -6.08 -8.65 -9.59
N TYR A 15 -6.98 -9.44 -10.19
CA TYR A 15 -6.73 -10.02 -11.51
C TYR A 15 -8.00 -10.13 -12.33
N PHE A 16 -7.85 -9.98 -13.65
CA PHE A 16 -8.94 -10.15 -14.60
C PHE A 16 -8.39 -10.58 -15.97
N ASP A 17 -9.31 -11.02 -16.85
CA ASP A 17 -8.95 -11.40 -18.21
C ASP A 17 -8.59 -10.15 -19.03
N ASP A 18 -7.38 -10.13 -19.58
CA ASP A 18 -6.84 -9.09 -20.46
C ASP A 18 -6.45 -9.72 -21.80
N LYS A 19 -7.46 -10.16 -22.56
CA LYS A 19 -7.26 -10.90 -23.82
C LYS A 19 -6.49 -10.10 -24.88
N SER A 20 -6.54 -8.77 -24.83
CA SER A 20 -5.80 -7.86 -25.69
C SER A 20 -4.40 -7.53 -25.16
N GLY A 21 -4.09 -7.88 -23.91
CA GLY A 21 -2.85 -7.50 -23.23
C GLY A 21 -2.70 -6.00 -23.01
N SER A 22 -3.79 -5.24 -23.16
CA SER A 22 -3.77 -3.78 -23.31
C SER A 22 -3.83 -3.03 -21.99
N THR A 23 -4.04 -3.70 -20.86
CA THR A 23 -4.11 -3.03 -19.56
C THR A 23 -2.74 -2.46 -19.19
N THR A 24 -2.65 -1.15 -19.04
CA THR A 24 -1.40 -0.43 -18.74
C THR A 24 -1.36 0.08 -17.31
N LEU A 25 -0.16 0.49 -16.86
CA LEU A 25 -0.02 1.23 -15.61
C LEU A 25 -0.74 2.58 -15.65
N ASP A 26 -0.93 3.17 -16.84
CA ASP A 26 -1.64 4.44 -17.00
C ASP A 26 -3.15 4.26 -16.78
N ASP A 27 -3.71 3.13 -17.22
CA ASP A 27 -5.11 2.76 -16.94
C ASP A 27 -5.34 2.56 -15.44
N VAL A 28 -4.40 1.87 -14.77
CA VAL A 28 -4.43 1.67 -13.31
C VAL A 28 -4.31 2.99 -12.57
N GLN A 29 -3.35 3.84 -12.93
CA GLN A 29 -3.18 5.16 -12.33
C GLN A 29 -4.47 5.99 -12.50
N SER A 30 -5.04 6.03 -13.70
CA SER A 30 -6.24 6.83 -13.99
C SER A 30 -7.44 6.38 -13.17
N ARG A 31 -7.67 5.07 -13.01
CA ARG A 31 -8.77 4.55 -12.17
C ARG A 31 -8.59 4.90 -10.71
N VAL A 32 -7.38 4.70 -10.17
CA VAL A 32 -7.09 5.00 -8.77
C VAL A 32 -7.21 6.51 -8.52
N GLU A 33 -6.73 7.36 -9.42
CA GLU A 33 -6.90 8.82 -9.36
C GLU A 33 -8.37 9.24 -9.39
N GLU A 34 -9.18 8.66 -10.28
CA GLU A 34 -10.60 8.96 -10.37
C GLU A 34 -11.35 8.57 -9.09
N THR A 35 -11.09 7.37 -8.57
CA THR A 35 -11.73 6.87 -7.34
C THR A 35 -11.29 7.67 -6.12
N ALA A 36 -9.99 7.94 -5.97
CA ALA A 36 -9.46 8.78 -4.90
C ALA A 36 -10.04 10.20 -4.95
N GLY A 37 -10.20 10.76 -6.15
CA GLY A 37 -10.83 12.06 -6.36
C GLY A 37 -12.30 12.11 -5.93
N LYS A 38 -13.06 11.03 -6.14
CA LYS A 38 -14.47 10.91 -5.71
C LYS A 38 -14.62 10.91 -4.18
N VAL A 39 -13.70 10.25 -3.47
CA VAL A 39 -13.71 10.19 -1.99
C VAL A 39 -12.92 11.33 -1.35
N GLY A 40 -12.21 12.15 -2.15
CA GLY A 40 -11.50 13.33 -1.69
C GLY A 40 -10.19 13.06 -0.97
N ILE A 41 -9.53 11.92 -1.22
CA ILE A 41 -8.26 11.56 -0.58
C ILE A 41 -7.06 11.99 -1.45
N PRO A 42 -6.05 12.67 -0.88
CA PRO A 42 -4.94 13.18 -1.65
C PRO A 42 -3.91 12.08 -1.97
N ILE A 43 -3.60 11.91 -3.24
CA ILE A 43 -2.57 10.97 -3.71
C ILE A 43 -1.66 11.63 -4.75
N ALA A 44 -0.43 11.17 -4.84
CA ALA A 44 0.53 11.59 -5.84
C ALA A 44 1.30 10.39 -6.40
N PHE A 45 1.56 10.40 -7.71
CA PHE A 45 2.24 9.33 -8.42
C PHE A 45 3.63 9.73 -8.90
N SER A 46 4.48 8.73 -9.03
CA SER A 46 5.76 8.79 -9.75
C SER A 46 6.04 7.45 -10.43
N ARG A 47 6.96 7.43 -11.39
CA ARG A 47 7.37 6.20 -12.09
C ARG A 47 8.64 5.65 -11.47
N ASP A 48 8.71 4.34 -11.32
CA ASP A 48 9.95 3.62 -10.98
C ASP A 48 9.88 2.21 -11.60
N GLN A 49 10.82 1.34 -11.22
CA GLN A 49 10.85 -0.07 -11.58
C GLN A 49 10.97 -0.91 -10.32
N VAL A 50 10.30 -2.05 -10.30
CA VAL A 50 10.42 -3.05 -9.26
C VAL A 50 11.25 -4.22 -9.77
N LYS A 51 12.25 -4.60 -8.98
CA LYS A 51 13.03 -5.80 -9.22
C LYS A 51 12.48 -6.94 -8.38
N GLY A 52 12.04 -7.99 -9.06
CA GLY A 52 11.47 -9.19 -8.48
C GLY A 52 12.16 -10.47 -8.92
N GLY A 53 11.51 -11.59 -8.60
CA GLY A 53 11.90 -12.92 -9.04
C GLY A 53 12.94 -13.63 -8.17
N GLY A 54 13.07 -14.94 -8.40
CA GLY A 54 13.94 -15.82 -7.62
C GLY A 54 15.42 -15.70 -7.98
N LEU A 55 16.27 -16.45 -7.27
CA LEU A 55 17.72 -16.46 -7.47
C LEU A 55 18.13 -16.77 -8.93
N PHE A 56 17.30 -17.53 -9.65
CA PHE A 56 17.56 -18.02 -11.01
C PHE A 56 16.79 -17.28 -12.11
N SER A 57 15.82 -16.43 -11.77
CA SER A 57 15.04 -15.64 -12.74
C SER A 57 14.72 -14.27 -12.15
N LYS A 58 15.53 -13.28 -12.48
CA LYS A 58 15.30 -11.88 -12.09
C LYS A 58 14.34 -11.25 -13.08
N THR A 59 13.30 -10.60 -12.58
CA THR A 59 12.42 -9.73 -13.39
C THR A 59 12.64 -8.28 -12.99
N VAL A 60 12.46 -7.39 -13.96
CA VAL A 60 12.42 -5.95 -13.75
C VAL A 60 11.18 -5.47 -14.47
N ASP A 61 10.21 -5.03 -13.70
CA ASP A 61 8.91 -4.60 -14.17
C ASP A 61 8.74 -3.11 -13.88
N ASP A 62 8.15 -2.36 -14.81
CA ASP A 62 7.79 -0.97 -14.55
C ASP A 62 6.72 -0.92 -13.47
N CYS A 63 6.77 0.13 -12.63
CA CYS A 63 5.78 0.35 -11.59
C CYS A 63 5.41 1.83 -11.45
N ILE A 64 4.25 2.08 -10.86
CA ILE A 64 3.89 3.39 -10.32
C ILE A 64 4.08 3.36 -8.81
N VAL A 65 4.68 4.43 -8.29
CA VAL A 65 4.80 4.66 -6.86
C VAL A 65 3.78 5.71 -6.45
N MET A 66 2.85 5.31 -5.59
CA MET A 66 1.83 6.18 -5.02
C MET A 66 2.22 6.59 -3.59
N CYS A 67 2.00 7.85 -3.24
CA CYS A 67 2.30 8.38 -1.91
C CYS A 67 1.32 9.50 -1.52
N HIS A 68 1.24 9.79 -0.22
CA HIS A 68 0.56 11.00 0.25
C HIS A 68 1.40 12.23 -0.13
N PRO A 69 0.85 13.27 -0.80
CA PRO A 69 1.60 14.41 -1.29
C PRO A 69 2.27 15.25 -0.18
N ASP A 70 1.59 15.44 0.95
CA ASP A 70 2.14 16.20 2.10
C ASP A 70 2.94 15.34 3.09
N HIS A 71 2.79 14.01 3.06
CA HIS A 71 3.39 13.07 4.00
C HIS A 71 4.41 12.10 3.37
N LYS A 72 5.14 12.57 2.34
CA LYS A 72 6.12 11.77 1.56
C LYS A 72 7.23 11.09 2.37
N LYS A 73 7.47 11.52 3.62
CA LYS A 73 8.59 11.04 4.46
C LYS A 73 8.13 10.43 5.78
N ASP A 74 6.84 10.40 6.04
CA ASP A 74 6.29 9.99 7.33
C ASP A 74 5.07 9.08 7.22
N TYR A 75 4.48 8.92 6.03
CA TYR A 75 3.54 7.85 5.68
C TYR A 75 4.25 6.80 4.81
N TYR A 76 3.64 5.63 4.69
CA TYR A 76 4.07 4.58 3.77
C TYR A 76 3.87 5.00 2.30
N ASN A 77 4.69 4.41 1.44
CA ASN A 77 4.53 4.49 -0.01
C ASN A 77 4.00 3.17 -0.55
N PHE A 78 3.37 3.23 -1.71
CA PHE A 78 2.79 2.07 -2.36
C PHE A 78 3.45 1.87 -3.72
N CYS A 79 3.83 0.63 -4.01
CA CYS A 79 4.36 0.21 -5.31
C CYS A 79 3.27 -0.61 -6.00
N ILE A 80 2.81 -0.13 -7.15
CA ILE A 80 1.81 -0.82 -7.97
C ILE A 80 2.45 -1.24 -9.28
N TYR A 81 2.41 -2.54 -9.58
CA TYR A 81 2.98 -3.09 -10.81
C TYR A 81 2.10 -4.20 -11.37
N LEU A 82 2.30 -4.49 -12.65
CA LEU A 82 1.54 -5.48 -13.39
C LEU A 82 2.38 -6.73 -13.64
N SER A 83 1.80 -7.90 -13.45
CA SER A 83 2.33 -9.14 -14.05
C SER A 83 1.28 -9.77 -14.97
N ARG A 84 1.74 -10.60 -15.92
CA ARG A 84 0.88 -11.25 -16.91
C ARG A 84 1.13 -12.74 -16.93
N GLN A 85 0.06 -13.53 -16.96
CA GLN A 85 0.14 -14.97 -17.13
C GLN A 85 -0.97 -15.43 -18.08
N GLY A 86 -0.59 -15.89 -19.28
CA GLY A 86 -1.55 -16.18 -20.34
C GLY A 86 -2.34 -14.93 -20.73
N ASN A 87 -3.68 -15.05 -20.73
CA ASN A 87 -4.59 -13.95 -21.06
C ASN A 87 -5.09 -13.19 -19.81
N ARG A 88 -4.34 -13.24 -18.71
CA ARG A 88 -4.68 -12.54 -17.46
C ARG A 88 -3.63 -11.52 -17.10
N VAL A 89 -4.11 -10.41 -16.55
CA VAL A 89 -3.29 -9.39 -15.89
C VAL A 89 -3.52 -9.47 -14.38
N PHE A 90 -2.45 -9.27 -13.63
CA PHE A 90 -2.43 -9.23 -12.17
C PHE A 90 -1.90 -7.86 -11.75
N ILE A 91 -2.64 -7.16 -10.90
CA ILE A 91 -2.26 -5.89 -10.32
C ILE A 91 -1.80 -6.16 -8.89
N HIS A 92 -0.52 -5.93 -8.65
CA HIS A 92 0.09 -6.09 -7.34
C HIS A 92 0.13 -4.73 -6.66
N ILE A 93 -0.42 -4.63 -5.44
CA ILE A 93 -0.44 -3.39 -4.66
C ILE A 93 0.35 -3.65 -3.38
N LYS A 94 1.59 -3.21 -3.36
CA LYS A 94 2.52 -3.44 -2.25
C LYS A 94 2.81 -2.18 -1.47
N VAL A 95 3.01 -2.31 -0.16
CA VAL A 95 3.43 -1.22 0.73
C VAL A 95 4.92 -1.32 1.05
N PHE A 96 5.60 -0.18 1.10
CA PHE A 96 7.02 -0.10 1.45
C PHE A 96 7.39 1.24 2.11
N GLY A 97 8.60 1.29 2.68
CA GLY A 97 9.09 2.45 3.41
C GLY A 97 8.77 2.37 4.90
N HIS A 98 8.54 3.50 5.55
CA HIS A 98 8.21 3.52 6.97
C HIS A 98 7.31 4.68 7.34
N SER A 99 6.27 4.38 8.11
CA SER A 99 5.52 5.37 8.86
C SER A 99 6.25 5.77 10.14
N LYS A 100 6.29 7.07 10.46
CA LYS A 100 6.86 7.53 11.73
C LYS A 100 5.96 7.23 12.93
N GLN A 101 4.63 7.29 12.76
CA GLN A 101 3.71 7.08 13.88
C GLN A 101 3.50 5.60 14.15
N ILE A 102 3.31 4.77 13.12
CA ILE A 102 3.17 3.31 13.28
C ILE A 102 4.44 2.73 13.87
N LYS A 103 5.64 3.17 13.43
CA LYS A 103 6.90 2.73 14.06
C LYS A 103 7.00 3.12 15.54
N LYS A 104 6.44 4.28 15.92
CA LYS A 104 6.42 4.75 17.31
C LYS A 104 5.42 3.95 18.14
N GLU A 105 4.25 3.64 17.59
CA GLU A 105 3.25 2.78 18.22
C GLU A 105 3.76 1.35 18.33
N ALA A 106 4.20 0.71 17.26
CA ALA A 106 4.79 -0.62 17.27
C ALA A 106 5.95 -0.74 18.26
N ARG A 107 6.76 0.32 18.46
CA ARG A 107 7.78 0.34 19.52
C ARG A 107 7.18 0.48 20.92
N SER A 108 6.14 1.30 21.10
CA SER A 108 5.43 1.44 22.36
C SER A 108 4.63 0.18 22.72
N GLU A 109 4.12 -0.53 21.72
CA GLU A 109 3.42 -1.79 21.84
C GLU A 109 4.41 -2.92 22.05
N ALA A 110 5.51 -3.02 21.30
CA ALA A 110 6.57 -4.00 21.55
C ALA A 110 7.20 -3.84 22.94
N ALA A 111 7.36 -2.60 23.43
CA ALA A 111 7.76 -2.36 24.82
C ALA A 111 6.72 -2.84 25.86
N LYS A 112 5.45 -2.96 25.46
CA LYS A 112 4.36 -3.57 26.27
C LYS A 112 4.16 -5.06 25.96
N ALA A 113 4.60 -5.51 24.79
CA ALA A 113 4.32 -6.79 24.15
C ALA A 113 5.61 -7.53 23.80
N ASP A 114 6.57 -7.52 24.74
CA ASP A 114 7.73 -8.42 24.80
C ASP A 114 7.28 -9.89 25.00
N ARG A 115 6.18 -10.29 24.36
CA ARG A 115 5.51 -11.59 24.49
C ARG A 115 4.98 -12.22 23.20
N GLN A 116 4.72 -11.54 22.06
CA GLN A 116 3.97 -12.21 20.96
C GLN A 116 4.26 -11.87 19.48
N GLY A 117 5.32 -11.13 19.12
CA GLY A 117 5.83 -10.99 17.73
C GLY A 117 4.85 -11.19 16.55
N LYS A 118 4.09 -10.16 16.16
CA LYS A 118 3.11 -10.22 15.06
C LYS A 118 3.43 -9.26 13.90
N GLU A 119 3.00 -9.65 12.69
CA GLU A 119 3.22 -8.96 11.40
C GLU A 119 2.52 -7.61 11.24
N LEU A 120 3.06 -6.76 10.37
CA LEU A 120 2.62 -5.38 10.10
C LEU A 120 1.23 -5.32 9.43
N ALA A 121 0.88 -6.26 8.54
CA ALA A 121 -0.49 -6.39 8.01
C ALA A 121 -1.53 -6.65 9.12
N TYR A 122 -1.17 -7.43 10.14
CA TYR A 122 -2.02 -7.62 11.32
C TYR A 122 -2.05 -6.38 12.21
N GLN A 123 -0.98 -5.58 12.29
CA GLN A 123 -0.99 -4.30 13.02
C GLN A 123 -1.88 -3.26 12.32
N LEU A 124 -1.80 -3.16 11.00
CA LEU A 124 -2.70 -2.34 10.19
C LEU A 124 -4.15 -2.84 10.32
N GLY A 125 -4.42 -4.14 10.15
CA GLY A 125 -5.76 -4.71 10.23
C GLY A 125 -6.40 -4.73 11.63
N SER A 126 -5.63 -4.95 12.69
CA SER A 126 -6.17 -4.99 14.06
C SER A 126 -6.41 -3.60 14.67
N ALA A 127 -5.68 -2.58 14.23
CA ALA A 127 -5.93 -1.20 14.63
C ALA A 127 -7.23 -0.62 14.03
N LEU A 128 -7.64 -1.09 12.85
CA LEU A 128 -8.88 -0.69 12.18
C LEU A 128 -10.16 -1.17 12.91
N GLY A 129 -10.09 -2.26 13.68
CA GLY A 129 -11.26 -2.88 14.32
C GLY A 129 -11.57 -2.40 15.75
N SER A 130 -10.67 -1.67 16.40
CA SER A 130 -10.77 -1.34 17.83
C SER A 130 -10.96 0.16 18.04
N GLY A 131 -12.20 0.63 17.90
CA GLY A 131 -12.57 2.02 18.14
C GLY A 131 -12.16 2.51 19.54
N LEU A 132 -11.50 3.66 19.63
CA LEU A 132 -11.00 4.16 20.91
C LEU A 132 -11.15 5.67 21.09
N ARG A 133 -11.88 6.00 22.16
CA ARG A 133 -12.02 7.32 22.77
C ARG A 133 -10.74 7.70 23.55
N ASN A 134 -10.40 8.99 23.54
CA ASN A 134 -9.49 9.74 24.44
C ASN A 134 -8.00 9.94 24.05
N ILE A 135 -7.83 10.84 23.07
CA ILE A 135 -6.92 12.00 22.88
C ILE A 135 -5.53 12.02 23.53
N GLY A 136 -4.51 11.93 22.66
CA GLY A 136 -3.22 12.62 22.74
C GLY A 136 -2.76 12.98 21.31
N LYS A 137 -1.96 14.05 21.10
CA LYS A 137 -1.58 14.53 19.74
C LYS A 137 -0.91 13.47 18.86
N SER A 138 -0.17 12.53 19.44
CA SER A 138 0.42 11.42 18.67
C SER A 138 -0.57 10.33 18.33
N LYS A 139 -1.62 10.13 19.14
CA LYS A 139 -2.71 9.20 18.81
C LYS A 139 -3.57 9.77 17.70
N LYS A 140 -3.89 11.07 17.74
CA LYS A 140 -4.65 11.72 16.66
C LYS A 140 -3.95 11.59 15.30
N LYS A 141 -2.62 11.82 15.24
CA LYS A 141 -1.86 11.65 13.98
C LYS A 141 -1.80 10.21 13.48
N LEU A 142 -1.83 9.26 14.41
CA LEU A 142 -1.86 7.85 14.10
C LEU A 142 -3.25 7.43 13.61
N GLU A 143 -4.32 7.89 14.27
CA GLU A 143 -5.71 7.71 13.85
C GLU A 143 -5.91 8.30 12.44
N GLU A 144 -5.48 9.55 12.19
CA GLU A 144 -5.52 10.18 10.85
C GLU A 144 -4.78 9.33 9.79
N GLU A 145 -3.64 8.76 10.15
CA GLU A 145 -2.85 7.91 9.25
C GLU A 145 -3.52 6.54 9.01
N GLN A 146 -4.14 5.95 10.03
CA GLN A 146 -4.90 4.70 9.91
C GLN A 146 -6.17 4.89 9.07
N GLU A 147 -6.90 5.98 9.29
CA GLU A 147 -8.07 6.37 8.49
C GLU A 147 -7.68 6.60 7.02
N TYR A 148 -6.52 7.22 6.77
CA TYR A 148 -5.97 7.37 5.42
C TYR A 148 -5.73 6.01 4.75
N TYR A 149 -5.09 5.05 5.43
CA TYR A 149 -4.85 3.72 4.87
C TYR A 149 -6.13 2.91 4.65
N ALA A 150 -7.09 2.96 5.59
CA ALA A 150 -8.39 2.32 5.39
C ALA A 150 -9.12 2.88 4.16
N THR A 151 -9.10 4.20 3.99
CA THR A 151 -9.71 4.84 2.83
C THR A 151 -8.98 4.49 1.53
N LEU A 152 -7.66 4.29 1.55
CA LEU A 152 -6.93 3.81 0.38
C LEU A 152 -7.30 2.37 0.02
N ASP A 153 -7.52 1.50 1.00
CA ASP A 153 -7.99 0.14 0.78
C ASP A 153 -9.36 0.16 0.08
N ASP A 154 -10.31 0.95 0.60
CA ASP A 154 -11.62 1.18 -0.01
C ASP A 154 -11.53 1.76 -1.44
N VAL A 155 -10.52 2.59 -1.73
CA VAL A 155 -10.26 3.15 -3.06
C VAL A 155 -9.82 2.04 -4.03
N PHE A 156 -8.97 1.11 -3.59
CA PHE A 156 -8.54 -0.02 -4.42
C PHE A 156 -9.68 -1.00 -4.66
N ASP A 157 -10.48 -1.31 -3.65
CA ASP A 157 -11.70 -2.14 -3.76
C ASP A 157 -12.73 -1.54 -4.74
N GLN A 158 -12.85 -0.22 -4.80
CA GLN A 158 -13.77 0.45 -5.74
C GLN A 158 -13.18 0.63 -7.15
N ALA A 159 -11.85 0.67 -7.27
CA ALA A 159 -11.19 0.88 -8.55
C ALA A 159 -11.15 -0.39 -9.43
N PHE A 160 -11.32 -1.58 -8.84
CA PHE A 160 -11.15 -2.87 -9.51
C PHE A 160 -12.20 -3.91 -9.12
#